data_AF-A0A2S6MZ90-F1
#
_entry.id   AF-A0A2S6MZ90-F1
#
_cell.length_a   1.000
_cell.length_b   1.000
_cell.length_c   1.000
_cell.angle_alpha   90.00
_cell.angle_beta   90.00
_cell.angle_gamma   90.00
#
_symmetry.space_group_name_H-M   'P 1'
#
loop_
_entity.id
_entity.type
_entity.pdbx_description
1 polymer ?
#
loop_
_entity_poly.entity_id
_entity_poly.type
_entity_poly.pdbx_seq_one_letter_code
_entity_poly.pdbx_strand_id
1 'polypeptide(L)'
;MRERLREAGLTAEDFAWFDSFGWDDARVPAPGSMEVSAFRRRESALNAAVASLSYSERGASLEGRLAAAIGARCADAEDRASGDDET
;
A
#
# COMPACT_ATOMS: atom_id res chain seq x y z
N MET A 1 -10.93 -12.98 1.35
CA MET A 1 -9.99 -11.84 1.41
C MET A 1 -8.56 -12.28 1.68
N ARG A 2 -8.24 -12.84 2.86
CA ARG A 2 -6.85 -13.22 3.21
C ARG A 2 -6.20 -14.23 2.23
N GLU A 3 -6.94 -15.21 1.72
CA GLU A 3 -6.40 -16.18 0.75
C GLU A 3 -6.00 -15.52 -0.58
N ARG A 4 -6.92 -14.76 -1.19
CA ARG A 4 -6.64 -13.96 -2.42
C ARG A 4 -5.42 -13.05 -2.25
N LEU A 5 -5.28 -12.42 -1.09
CA LEU A 5 -4.14 -11.54 -0.80
C LEU A 5 -2.82 -12.30 -0.64
N ARG A 6 -2.85 -13.52 -0.09
CA ARG A 6 -1.67 -14.41 -0.07
C ARG A 6 -1.28 -14.84 -1.47
N GLU A 7 -2.25 -15.21 -2.30
CA GLU A 7 -2.01 -15.53 -3.71
C GLU A 7 -1.45 -14.35 -4.50
N ALA A 8 -1.87 -13.13 -4.14
CA ALA A 8 -1.32 -11.89 -4.68
C ALA A 8 0.08 -11.53 -4.14
N GLY A 9 0.61 -12.28 -3.16
CA GLY A 9 1.99 -12.14 -2.67
C GLY A 9 2.16 -11.46 -1.30
N LEU A 10 1.08 -11.23 -0.53
CA LEU A 10 1.20 -10.78 0.86
C LEU A 10 1.72 -11.92 1.75
N THR A 11 2.76 -11.63 2.52
CA THR A 11 3.34 -12.55 3.52
C THR A 11 2.62 -12.39 4.86
N ALA A 12 2.87 -13.31 5.79
CA ALA A 12 2.35 -13.20 7.16
C ALA A 12 2.78 -11.90 7.87
N GLU A 13 3.99 -11.42 7.58
CA GLU A 13 4.48 -10.14 8.09
C GLU A 13 3.66 -8.97 7.56
N ASP A 14 3.25 -9.00 6.28
CA ASP A 14 2.38 -7.98 5.71
C ASP A 14 1.02 -7.97 6.41
N PHE A 15 0.43 -9.13 6.66
CA PHE A 15 -0.83 -9.20 7.42
C PHE A 15 -0.68 -8.61 8.82
N ALA A 16 0.40 -8.94 9.54
CA ALA A 16 0.67 -8.35 10.86
C ALA A 16 0.86 -6.83 10.80
N TRP A 17 1.53 -6.34 9.75
CA TRP A 17 1.69 -4.91 9.50
C TRP A 17 0.34 -4.22 9.28
N PHE A 18 -0.53 -4.76 8.42
CA PHE A 18 -1.89 -4.22 8.23
C PHE A 18 -2.73 -4.31 9.52
N ASP A 19 -2.64 -5.41 10.27
CA ASP A 19 -3.35 -5.59 11.53
C ASP A 19 -2.90 -4.55 12.59
N SER A 20 -1.64 -4.09 12.56
CA SER A 20 -1.12 -3.10 13.52
C SER A 20 -1.83 -1.75 13.48
N PHE A 21 -2.39 -1.36 12.34
CA PHE A 21 -3.21 -0.16 12.18
C PHE A 21 -4.68 -0.48 11.85
N GLY A 22 -5.08 -1.74 11.97
CA GLY A 22 -6.47 -2.18 11.82
C GLY A 22 -6.99 -2.13 10.39
N TRP A 23 -6.12 -2.26 9.38
CA TRP A 23 -6.48 -2.19 7.96
C TRP A 23 -7.10 -0.84 7.54
N ASP A 24 -6.85 0.23 8.28
CA ASP A 24 -7.41 1.55 8.01
C ASP A 24 -6.51 2.35 7.06
N ASP A 25 -7.04 2.71 5.88
CA ASP A 25 -6.32 3.47 4.86
C ASP A 25 -5.88 4.87 5.34
N ALA A 26 -6.63 5.50 6.24
CA ALA A 26 -6.26 6.77 6.83
C ALA A 26 -5.07 6.66 7.81
N ARG A 27 -4.79 5.45 8.33
CA ARG A 27 -3.75 5.18 9.32
C ARG A 27 -2.50 4.54 8.73
N VAL A 28 -2.40 4.42 7.41
CA VAL A 28 -1.21 3.92 6.73
C VAL A 28 0.00 4.78 7.11
N PRO A 29 1.03 4.21 7.77
CA PRO A 29 2.18 4.96 8.23
C PRO A 29 3.02 5.44 7.04
N ALA A 30 3.78 6.52 7.22
CA ALA A 30 4.73 6.97 6.20
C ALA A 30 5.92 5.99 6.15
N PRO A 31 6.39 5.60 4.95
CA PRO A 31 7.56 4.74 4.83
C PRO A 31 8.82 5.48 5.24
N GLY A 32 9.71 4.80 5.97
CA GLY A 32 11.11 5.21 6.02
C GLY A 32 11.80 5.02 4.66
N SER A 33 12.96 5.65 4.46
CA SER A 33 13.69 5.63 3.18
C SER A 33 14.04 4.21 2.69
N MET A 34 14.30 3.28 3.62
CA MET A 34 14.60 1.88 3.30
C MET A 34 13.36 1.00 3.10
N GLU A 35 12.15 1.51 3.38
CA GLU A 35 10.91 0.74 3.40
C GLU A 35 10.06 0.91 2.15
N VAL A 36 10.38 1.88 1.28
CA VAL A 36 9.62 2.20 0.07
C VAL A 36 9.40 0.95 -0.80
N SER A 37 10.44 0.12 -0.97
CA SER A 37 10.33 -1.15 -1.73
C SER A 37 9.31 -2.12 -1.12
N ALA A 38 9.23 -2.20 0.21
CA ALA A 38 8.26 -3.05 0.89
C ALA A 38 6.83 -2.50 0.73
N PHE A 39 6.67 -1.18 0.77
CA PHE A 39 5.40 -0.51 0.50
C PHE A 39 4.94 -0.74 -0.94
N ARG A 40 5.82 -0.57 -1.93
CA ARG A 40 5.51 -0.85 -3.35
C ARG A 40 5.11 -2.30 -3.58
N ARG A 41 5.74 -3.25 -2.90
CA ARG A 41 5.34 -4.67 -2.95
C ARG A 41 3.92 -4.88 -2.42
N ARG A 42 3.58 -4.26 -1.28
CA ARG A 42 2.24 -4.33 -0.67
C ARG A 42 1.17 -3.67 -1.57
N GLU A 43 1.46 -2.48 -2.10
CA GLU A 43 0.62 -1.77 -3.06
C GLU A 43 0.31 -2.64 -4.29
N SER A 44 1.34 -3.23 -4.90
CA SER A 44 1.21 -4.06 -6.09
C SER A 44 0.31 -5.29 -5.84
N ALA A 45 0.50 -5.96 -4.71
CA ALA A 45 -0.30 -7.12 -4.35
C ALA A 45 -1.77 -6.77 -4.03
N LEU A 46 -2.02 -5.63 -3.38
CA LEU A 46 -3.38 -5.13 -3.17
C LEU A 46 -4.06 -4.80 -4.51
N ASN A 47 -3.34 -4.15 -5.44
CA ASN A 47 -3.83 -3.86 -6.79
C ASN A 47 -4.11 -5.13 -7.60
N ALA A 48 -3.25 -6.15 -7.50
CA ALA A 48 -3.46 -7.45 -8.14
C ALA A 48 -4.74 -8.12 -7.62
N ALA A 49 -4.99 -8.04 -6.31
CA ALA A 49 -6.18 -8.61 -5.69
C ALA A 49 -7.49 -7.97 -6.21
N VAL A 50 -7.47 -6.69 -6.61
CA VAL A 50 -8.64 -5.97 -7.15
C VAL A 50 -8.59 -5.76 -8.66
N ALA A 51 -7.67 -6.42 -9.37
CA ALA A 51 -7.48 -6.22 -10.80
C ALA A 51 -8.73 -6.55 -11.64
N SER A 52 -9.56 -7.49 -11.19
CA SER A 52 -10.81 -7.85 -11.87
C SER A 52 -11.97 -6.88 -11.61
N LEU A 53 -11.83 -5.96 -10.67
CA LEU A 53 -12.87 -4.97 -10.33
C LEU A 53 -12.80 -3.77 -11.28
N SER A 54 -13.96 -3.16 -11.54
CA SER A 54 -14.03 -1.86 -12.23
C SER A 54 -13.43 -0.73 -11.37
N TYR A 55 -13.15 0.42 -11.99
CA TYR A 55 -12.53 1.55 -11.29
C TYR A 55 -13.32 2.00 -10.04
N SER A 56 -14.65 2.13 -10.17
CA SER A 56 -15.52 2.52 -9.05
C SER A 56 -15.53 1.47 -7.94
N GLU A 57 -15.53 0.19 -8.29
CA GLU A 57 -15.48 -0.91 -7.31
C GLU A 57 -14.13 -0.96 -6.60
N ARG A 58 -13.02 -0.68 -7.30
CA ARG A 58 -11.69 -0.56 -6.68
C ARG A 58 -11.68 0.53 -5.62
N GLY A 59 -12.21 1.72 -5.93
CA GLY A 59 -12.30 2.82 -4.97
C GLY A 59 -13.18 2.53 -3.75
N ALA A 60 -14.21 1.70 -3.91
CA ALA A 60 -15.08 1.26 -2.82
C ALA A 60 -14.51 0.07 -2.02
N SER A 61 -13.59 -0.69 -2.59
CA SER A 61 -12.95 -1.84 -1.93
C SER A 61 -11.91 -1.40 -0.89
N LEU A 62 -11.78 -2.17 0.18
CA LEU A 62 -10.77 -1.93 1.21
C LEU A 62 -9.36 -2.02 0.63
N GLU A 63 -9.10 -3.03 -0.18
CA GLU A 63 -7.80 -3.24 -0.81
C GLU A 63 -7.42 -2.11 -1.77
N GLY A 64 -8.37 -1.61 -2.56
CA GLY A 64 -8.11 -0.49 -3.46
C GLY A 64 -7.84 0.82 -2.73
N ARG A 65 -8.55 1.10 -1.62
CA ARG A 65 -8.22 2.26 -0.77
C ARG A 65 -6.86 2.14 -0.11
N LEU A 66 -6.53 0.97 0.43
CA LEU A 66 -5.21 0.72 1.01
C LEU A 66 -4.10 0.85 -0.04
N ALA A 67 -4.31 0.33 -1.25
CA ALA A 67 -3.35 0.48 -2.34
C ALA A 67 -3.10 1.96 -2.67
N ALA A 68 -4.19 2.74 -2.79
CA ALA A 68 -4.10 4.17 -3.06
C ALA A 68 -3.38 4.93 -1.93
N ALA A 69 -3.69 4.63 -0.67
CA ALA A 69 -3.04 5.26 0.48
C ALA A 69 -1.54 4.92 0.54
N ILE A 70 -1.15 3.67 0.30
CA ILE A 70 0.25 3.26 0.23
C ILE A 70 0.96 3.97 -0.93
N GLY A 71 0.34 4.02 -2.12
CA GLY A 71 0.89 4.73 -3.28
C GLY A 71 1.13 6.22 -3.01
N ALA A 72 0.19 6.89 -2.35
CA ALA A 72 0.35 8.29 -1.93
C ALA A 72 1.53 8.47 -0.95
N ARG A 73 1.68 7.58 0.04
CA ARG A 73 2.80 7.63 0.98
C ARG A 73 4.16 7.40 0.32
N CYS A 74 4.23 6.53 -0.67
CA CYS A 74 5.45 6.34 -1.47
C CYS A 74 5.80 7.59 -2.26
N ALA A 75 4.81 8.22 -2.92
CA ALA A 75 5.02 9.45 -3.67
C ALA A 75 5.50 10.60 -2.77
N ASP A 76 4.89 10.78 -1.59
CA ASP A 76 5.32 11.77 -0.60
C ASP A 76 6.76 11.56 -0.11
N ALA A 77 7.22 10.29 -0.05
CA ALA A 77 8.58 9.95 0.35
C ALA A 77 9.58 10.23 -0.78
N GLU A 78 9.22 9.91 -2.02
CA GLU A 78 10.01 10.20 -3.22
C GLU A 78 10.14 11.71 -3.46
N ASP A 79 9.07 12.48 -3.26
CA ASP A 79 9.05 13.94 -3.37
C ASP A 79 9.97 14.59 -2.32
N ARG A 80 9.87 14.15 -1.05
CA ARG A 80 10.76 14.63 0.02
C ARG A 80 12.23 14.30 -0.25
N ALA A 81 12.53 13.11 -0.77
CA ALA A 81 13.89 12.71 -1.09
C ALA A 81 14.48 13.50 -2.28
N SER A 82 13.62 13.96 -3.20
CA SER A 82 14.04 14.73 -4.38
C SER A 82 14.10 16.24 -4.13
N GLY A 83 13.37 16.75 -3.14
CA GLY A 83 13.31 18.17 -2.77
C GLY A 83 14.42 18.65 -1.81
N ASP A 84 15.18 17.74 -1.19
CA ASP A 84 16.32 18.08 -0.31
C ASP A 84 17.62 18.40 -1.10
N ASP A 85 17.58 18.43 -2.44
CA ASP A 85 18.71 18.77 -3.34
C ASP A 85 18.67 20.25 -3.82
N GLU A 86 18.12 21.18 -3.02
CA GLU A 86 18.06 22.62 -3.32
C GLU A 86 18.50 23.55 -2.16
N THR A 87 19.52 23.17 -1.36
CA THR A 87 20.18 24.11 -0.43
C THR A 87 21.71 24.08 -0.49
#